data_AF-A0A9W8QC45-F1
#
_entry.id   AF-A0A9W8QC45-F1
#
_cell.length_a   1.000
_cell.length_b   1.000
_cell.length_c   1.000
_cell.angle_alpha   90.00
_cell.angle_beta   90.00
_cell.angle_gamma   90.00
#
_symmetry.space_group_name_H-M   'P 1'
#
loop_
_entity.id
_entity.type
_entity.pdbx_description
1 polymer ?
#
loop_
_entity_poly.entity_id
_entity_poly.type
_entity_poly.pdbx_seq_one_letter_code
_entity_poly.pdbx_strand_id
1 'polypeptide(L)'
;MGELVAVPASQASPSLRLFTMTKPQQIPGDNIVNLSSLVELKLVDILQDGRHATELPSSYVVDVRRKTDGSRPARSAGKCVVKTFPRDKRNQEFFRHEVQAYSRLTGDVTYNSAQEAVDTLFDTLSELKPKHGWPRCLGYLAVPTGMDDYEFEWTDMAEAATAKGQTQNALLLEYIPGLTPVNFKMLNATLIEDILDVLAQLQEEGIVHRANINPAVWPKPGIRNIYVRCSKPGARGVPFVTNFGNAMVLGDSAQERRQMEAEMEDLEYHLKRGMEGKLLVDEVPREVQILLGDSS
;
A
#
# COMPACT_ATOMS: atom_id res chain seq x y z
N MET A 1 -66.40 -6.72 46.53
CA MET A 1 -66.18 -5.55 47.39
C MET A 1 -64.97 -5.87 48.25
N GLY A 2 -63.80 -5.31 47.93
CA GLY A 2 -63.16 -4.25 48.74
C GLY A 2 -61.79 -4.81 49.19
N GLU A 3 -60.72 -4.48 48.46
CA GLU A 3 -59.66 -3.50 48.82
C GLU A 3 -58.51 -4.16 49.62
N LEU A 4 -57.30 -4.32 49.04
CA LEU A 4 -56.13 -3.38 49.03
C LEU A 4 -55.45 -3.34 50.42
N VAL A 5 -54.14 -3.51 50.65
CA VAL A 5 -52.88 -2.92 50.11
C VAL A 5 -51.73 -3.84 50.63
N ALA A 6 -50.59 -4.12 49.98
CA ALA A 6 -49.46 -3.23 49.73
C ALA A 6 -48.31 -3.94 48.99
N VAL A 7 -47.77 -3.31 47.93
CA VAL A 7 -46.32 -3.12 47.71
C VAL A 7 -46.17 -1.79 46.96
N PRO A 8 -45.34 -0.84 47.44
CA PRO A 8 -45.18 0.45 46.80
C PRO A 8 -44.20 0.43 45.61
N ALA A 9 -44.45 1.39 44.73
CA ALA A 9 -43.74 1.71 43.50
C ALA A 9 -42.35 2.34 43.75
N SER A 10 -41.48 2.21 42.75
CA SER A 10 -40.48 3.23 42.43
C SER A 10 -40.32 3.31 40.91
N GLN A 11 -40.73 4.45 40.36
CA GLN A 11 -40.73 4.79 38.94
C GLN A 11 -39.32 5.17 38.43
N ALA A 12 -39.08 4.77 37.18
CA ALA A 12 -38.37 5.42 36.08
C ALA A 12 -37.31 6.52 36.34
N SER A 13 -36.13 6.31 35.76
CA SER A 13 -35.51 7.24 34.80
C SER A 13 -34.54 6.50 33.88
N PRO A 14 -34.68 6.57 32.54
CA PRO A 14 -33.71 6.01 31.61
C PRO A 14 -32.56 7.01 31.41
N SER A 15 -31.42 6.73 32.02
CA SER A 15 -30.19 7.47 31.73
C SER A 15 -29.76 7.24 30.29
N LEU A 16 -29.66 8.35 29.55
CA LEU A 16 -29.03 8.50 28.25
C LEU A 16 -27.76 7.64 28.16
N ARG A 17 -27.78 6.62 27.30
CA ARG A 17 -26.56 5.95 26.85
C ARG A 17 -25.84 6.90 25.89
N LEU A 18 -24.84 7.60 26.42
CA LEU A 18 -23.78 8.24 25.66
C LEU A 18 -23.15 7.16 24.75
N PHE A 19 -23.30 7.31 23.45
CA PHE A 19 -22.51 6.57 22.45
C PHE A 19 -21.08 7.10 22.51
N THR A 20 -20.23 6.48 23.33
CA THR A 20 -18.80 6.79 23.36
C THR A 20 -18.00 5.88 22.43
N MET A 21 -17.42 6.54 21.42
CA MET A 21 -16.14 6.29 20.76
C MET A 21 -15.93 4.93 20.08
N THR A 22 -15.91 5.00 18.74
CA THR A 22 -15.27 4.05 17.83
C THR A 22 -13.91 3.61 18.37
N LYS A 23 -13.79 2.32 18.73
CA LYS A 23 -12.51 1.68 19.06
C LYS A 23 -11.53 1.88 17.88
N PRO A 24 -10.27 2.29 18.13
CA PRO A 24 -9.24 2.22 17.11
C PRO A 24 -9.12 0.76 16.67
N GLN A 25 -9.30 0.50 15.38
CA GLN A 25 -9.05 -0.81 14.77
C GLN A 25 -7.58 -1.16 15.04
N GLN A 26 -7.36 -2.15 15.90
CA GLN A 26 -6.04 -2.70 16.15
C GLN A 26 -5.66 -3.51 14.91
N ILE A 27 -4.73 -2.98 14.11
CA ILE A 27 -4.27 -3.58 12.87
C ILE A 27 -3.38 -4.79 13.24
N PRO A 28 -3.53 -5.97 12.61
CA PRO A 28 -2.66 -7.11 12.86
C PRO A 28 -1.27 -6.85 12.28
N GLY A 29 -0.25 -6.83 13.14
CA GLY A 29 1.16 -6.62 12.78
C GLY A 29 1.84 -5.71 13.80
N ASP A 30 2.40 -6.29 14.87
CA ASP A 30 3.01 -5.55 15.98
C ASP A 30 4.22 -4.68 15.56
N ASN A 31 4.69 -4.83 14.31
CA ASN A 31 5.89 -4.17 13.80
C ASN A 31 5.60 -2.93 12.94
N ILE A 32 4.34 -2.68 12.52
CA ILE A 32 3.97 -1.44 11.80
C ILE A 32 3.40 -0.42 12.80
N VAL A 33 4.18 0.62 13.06
CA VAL A 33 3.91 1.60 14.12
C VAL A 33 2.98 2.72 13.66
N ASN A 34 2.13 3.20 14.57
CA ASN A 34 1.34 4.42 14.36
C ASN A 34 2.23 5.66 14.48
N LEU A 35 2.34 6.44 13.41
CA LEU A 35 3.13 7.67 13.41
C LEU A 35 2.28 8.93 13.50
N SER A 36 0.95 8.82 13.54
CA SER A 36 0.01 9.94 13.32
C SER A 36 0.27 11.13 14.22
N SER A 37 0.58 10.91 15.51
CA SER A 37 0.81 11.98 16.49
C SER A 37 2.27 12.43 16.60
N LEU A 38 3.17 11.89 15.77
CA LEU A 38 4.61 12.03 15.91
C LEU A 38 5.27 12.75 14.72
N VAL A 39 4.55 12.85 13.60
CA VAL A 39 5.05 13.46 12.37
C VAL A 39 4.11 14.53 11.82
N GLU A 40 4.68 15.49 11.11
CA GLU A 40 3.97 16.45 10.29
C GLU A 40 4.32 16.19 8.83
N LEU A 41 3.33 16.36 7.95
CA LEU A 41 3.47 16.10 6.53
C LEU A 41 3.27 17.40 5.75
N LYS A 42 4.00 17.52 4.64
CA LYS A 42 3.78 18.56 3.65
C LYS A 42 3.59 17.90 2.29
N LEU A 43 2.46 18.13 1.63
CA LEU A 43 2.21 17.61 0.29
C LEU A 43 3.22 18.19 -0.71
N VAL A 44 3.78 17.36 -1.58
CA VAL A 44 4.77 17.73 -2.60
C VAL A 44 4.27 17.40 -4.00
N ASP A 45 3.61 16.26 -4.18
CA ASP A 45 3.11 15.83 -5.49
C ASP A 45 1.98 14.81 -5.33
N ILE A 46 1.17 14.62 -6.38
CA ILE A 46 0.09 13.63 -6.45
C ILE A 46 0.49 12.57 -7.49
N LEU A 47 0.85 11.37 -7.02
CA LEU A 47 1.27 10.27 -7.91
C LEU A 47 0.07 9.55 -8.53
N GLN A 48 -1.00 9.38 -7.75
CA GLN A 48 -2.22 8.72 -8.18
C GLN A 48 -3.39 9.32 -7.41
N ASP A 49 -4.36 9.89 -8.14
CA ASP A 49 -5.65 10.26 -7.57
C ASP A 49 -6.67 9.15 -7.88
N GLY A 50 -6.96 8.34 -6.86
CA GLY A 50 -7.92 7.23 -6.95
C GLY A 50 -9.39 7.69 -6.85
N ARG A 51 -9.66 8.98 -6.59
CA ARG A 51 -11.01 9.49 -6.36
C ARG A 51 -11.80 9.75 -7.64
N HIS A 52 -11.12 9.85 -8.78
CA HIS A 52 -11.80 9.98 -10.06
C HIS A 52 -12.41 8.62 -10.49
N ALA A 53 -13.74 8.57 -10.49
CA ALA A 53 -14.64 7.51 -10.96
C ALA A 53 -14.80 6.21 -10.14
N THR A 54 -13.89 5.86 -9.21
CA THR A 54 -13.93 4.52 -8.56
C THR A 54 -13.55 4.44 -7.07
N GLU A 55 -13.33 5.57 -6.36
CA GLU A 55 -12.93 5.61 -4.94
C GLU A 55 -11.78 4.64 -4.59
N LEU A 56 -10.71 4.60 -5.40
CA LEU A 56 -9.56 3.75 -5.19
C LEU A 56 -8.52 4.40 -4.25
N PRO A 57 -7.53 3.63 -3.76
CA PRO A 57 -6.44 4.20 -2.98
C PRO A 57 -5.71 5.29 -3.77
N SER A 58 -5.29 6.35 -3.08
CA SER A 58 -4.53 7.46 -3.67
C SER A 58 -3.12 7.47 -3.11
N SER A 59 -2.16 8.00 -3.89
CA SER A 59 -0.75 8.04 -3.52
C SER A 59 -0.19 9.44 -3.73
N TYR A 60 0.50 9.95 -2.72
CA TYR A 60 1.03 11.30 -2.66
C TYR A 60 2.51 11.28 -2.32
N VAL A 61 3.32 12.14 -2.92
CA VAL A 61 4.66 12.44 -2.41
C VAL A 61 4.51 13.50 -1.33
N VAL A 62 5.11 13.27 -0.18
CA VAL A 62 5.13 14.24 0.93
C VAL A 62 6.55 14.42 1.44
N ASP A 63 6.86 15.61 1.94
CA ASP A 63 7.96 15.77 2.88
C ASP A 63 7.46 15.42 4.29
N VAL A 64 8.30 14.73 5.06
CA VAL A 64 7.99 14.31 6.43
C VAL A 64 8.95 14.99 7.39
N ARG A 65 8.43 15.53 8.49
CA ARG A 65 9.27 16.00 9.60
C ARG A 65 8.72 15.55 10.93
N ARG A 66 9.58 15.55 11.94
CA ARG A 66 9.15 15.28 13.32
C ARG A 66 8.25 16.40 13.81
N LYS A 67 7.16 16.06 14.49
CA LYS A 67 6.34 17.04 15.21
C LYS A 67 7.18 17.70 16.30
N THR A 68 7.16 19.02 16.38
CA THR A 68 7.87 19.77 17.41
C THR A 68 7.03 19.87 18.67
N ASP A 69 7.58 19.47 19.81
CA ASP A 69 6.97 19.64 21.15
C ASP A 69 7.70 20.69 22.00
N GLY A 70 8.49 21.56 21.35
CA GLY A 70 9.31 22.58 22.00
C GLY A 70 10.63 22.06 22.58
N SER A 71 10.79 20.75 22.79
CA SER A 71 12.01 20.14 23.35
C SER A 71 12.97 19.60 22.28
N ARG A 72 12.45 19.26 21.10
CA ARG A 72 13.20 18.72 19.97
C ARG A 72 13.00 19.60 18.72
N PRO A 73 14.07 20.00 18.02
CA PRO A 73 13.94 20.80 16.80
C PRO A 73 13.28 19.98 15.68
N ALA A 74 12.57 20.66 14.78
CA ALA A 74 12.04 20.04 13.57
C ALA A 74 13.21 19.48 12.74
N ARG A 75 13.21 18.16 12.52
CA ARG A 75 14.13 17.47 11.61
C ARG A 75 13.32 16.86 10.47
N SER A 76 13.70 17.20 9.24
CA SER A 76 13.12 16.58 8.05
C SER A 76 13.69 15.18 7.86
N ALA A 77 12.82 14.20 7.58
CA ALA A 77 13.17 12.85 7.14
C ALA A 77 13.42 12.81 5.63
N GLY A 78 13.06 13.88 4.91
CA GLY A 78 13.02 13.91 3.45
C GLY A 78 11.68 13.46 2.90
N LYS A 79 11.69 13.05 1.63
CA LYS A 79 10.50 12.66 0.87
C LYS A 79 10.07 11.24 1.21
N CYS A 80 8.77 11.04 1.32
CA CYS A 80 8.10 9.75 1.48
C CYS A 80 6.88 9.69 0.55
N VAL A 81 6.29 8.51 0.43
CA VAL A 81 4.98 8.33 -0.23
C VAL A 81 3.93 8.06 0.83
N VAL A 82 2.84 8.83 0.82
CA VAL A 82 1.64 8.53 1.61
C VAL A 82 0.64 7.87 0.69
N LYS A 83 0.25 6.63 1.00
CA LYS A 83 -0.83 5.92 0.33
C LYS A 83 -2.06 5.93 1.21
N THR A 84 -3.15 6.52 0.74
CA THR A 84 -4.41 6.66 1.50
C THR A 84 -5.46 5.67 1.03
N PHE A 85 -6.22 5.14 1.97
CA PHE A 85 -7.24 4.13 1.74
C PHE A 85 -8.59 4.63 2.25
N PRO A 86 -9.54 4.92 1.34
CA PRO A 86 -10.90 5.25 1.72
C PRO A 86 -11.53 4.22 2.68
N ARG A 87 -12.55 4.65 3.43
CA ARG A 87 -13.13 3.85 4.54
C ARG A 87 -14.14 2.80 4.11
N ASP A 88 -14.45 2.68 2.83
CA ASP A 88 -15.34 1.62 2.36
C ASP A 88 -14.70 0.23 2.52
N LYS A 89 -15.55 -0.79 2.52
CA LYS A 89 -15.16 -2.18 2.79
C LYS A 89 -14.03 -2.66 1.88
N ARG A 90 -14.06 -2.30 0.59
CA ARG A 90 -13.08 -2.78 -0.39
C ARG A 90 -11.70 -2.18 -0.13
N ASN A 91 -11.62 -0.89 0.13
CA ASN A 91 -10.34 -0.23 0.44
C ASN A 91 -9.76 -0.64 1.79
N GLN A 92 -10.61 -1.00 2.75
CA GLN A 92 -10.14 -1.60 4.01
C GLN A 92 -9.54 -3.00 3.80
N GLU A 93 -10.05 -3.79 2.86
CA GLU A 93 -9.43 -5.06 2.47
C GLU A 93 -8.06 -4.83 1.81
N PHE A 94 -7.95 -3.86 0.90
CA PHE A 94 -6.66 -3.49 0.30
C PHE A 94 -5.65 -3.03 1.35
N PHE A 95 -6.07 -2.16 2.28
CA PHE A 95 -5.25 -1.71 3.39
C PHE A 95 -4.74 -2.88 4.23
N ARG A 96 -5.64 -3.81 4.60
CA ARG A 96 -5.29 -4.98 5.39
C ARG A 96 -4.27 -5.87 4.70
N HIS A 97 -4.45 -6.16 3.40
CA HIS A 97 -3.48 -6.97 2.65
C HIS A 97 -2.11 -6.30 2.57
N GLU A 98 -2.07 -4.99 2.35
CA GLU A 98 -0.82 -4.25 2.24
C GLU A 98 -0.08 -4.17 3.57
N VAL A 99 -0.78 -3.95 4.68
CA VAL A 99 -0.22 -4.04 6.03
C VAL A 99 0.33 -5.44 6.30
N GLN A 100 -0.42 -6.50 5.98
CA GLN A 100 0.01 -7.87 6.25
C GLN A 100 1.28 -8.22 5.47
N ALA A 101 1.33 -7.88 4.18
CA ALA A 101 2.51 -8.05 3.35
C ALA A 101 3.70 -7.27 3.92
N TYR A 102 3.53 -5.98 4.23
CA TYR A 102 4.61 -5.18 4.77
C TYR A 102 5.06 -5.62 6.16
N SER A 103 4.17 -6.18 6.98
CA SER A 103 4.52 -6.72 8.29
C SER A 103 5.47 -7.91 8.17
N ARG A 104 5.30 -8.76 7.15
CA ARG A 104 6.25 -9.84 6.80
C ARG A 104 7.57 -9.29 6.31
N LEU A 105 7.53 -8.37 5.36
CA LEU A 105 8.73 -7.74 4.77
C LEU A 105 9.55 -6.89 5.76
N THR A 106 8.97 -6.55 6.90
CA THR A 106 9.60 -5.80 7.99
C THR A 106 9.98 -6.71 9.17
N GLY A 107 9.77 -8.04 9.05
CA GLY A 107 9.67 -9.03 10.12
C GLY A 107 10.74 -9.03 11.21
N ASP A 108 11.93 -8.52 10.93
CA ASP A 108 13.05 -8.46 11.88
C ASP A 108 13.17 -7.16 12.66
N VAL A 109 12.40 -6.13 12.30
CA VAL A 109 12.47 -4.82 12.95
C VAL A 109 11.42 -4.72 14.05
N THR A 110 11.89 -4.83 15.30
CA THR A 110 11.07 -4.59 16.49
C THR A 110 11.48 -3.25 17.12
N TYR A 111 10.48 -2.43 17.42
CA TYR A 111 10.68 -1.17 18.14
C TYR A 111 10.08 -1.30 19.54
N ASN A 112 10.81 -0.84 20.56
CA ASN A 112 10.31 -0.87 21.94
C ASN A 112 9.28 0.25 22.20
N SER A 113 9.19 1.24 21.32
CA SER A 113 8.17 2.30 21.37
C SER A 113 7.94 2.98 20.02
N ALA A 114 6.81 3.68 19.88
CA ALA A 114 6.55 4.49 18.69
C ALA A 114 7.56 5.65 18.52
N GLN A 115 8.07 6.18 19.62
CA GLN A 115 9.09 7.22 19.59
C GLN A 115 10.42 6.69 19.06
N GLU A 116 10.81 5.47 19.43
CA GLU A 116 12.00 4.80 18.91
C GLU A 116 11.85 4.55 17.41
N ALA A 117 10.70 4.06 16.95
CA ALA A 117 10.44 3.85 15.52
C ALA A 117 10.57 5.15 14.70
N VAL A 118 10.06 6.25 15.25
CA VAL A 118 10.19 7.59 14.65
C VAL A 118 11.64 8.07 14.68
N ASP A 119 12.36 7.89 15.79
CA ASP A 119 13.77 8.27 15.89
C ASP A 119 14.59 7.49 14.84
N THR A 120 14.39 6.17 14.74
CA THR A 120 14.98 5.31 13.71
C THR A 120 14.60 5.77 12.31
N LEU A 121 13.33 6.11 12.03
CA LEU A 121 12.90 6.62 10.72
C LEU A 121 13.78 7.79 10.23
N PHE A 122 14.02 8.78 11.10
CA PHE A 122 14.77 9.99 10.76
C PHE A 122 16.27 9.77 10.61
N ASP A 123 16.83 8.75 11.27
CA ASP A 123 18.23 8.36 11.10
C ASP A 123 18.40 7.43 9.89
N THR A 124 17.42 6.58 9.63
CA THR A 124 17.45 5.49 8.64
C THR A 124 17.19 5.98 7.22
N LEU A 125 16.25 6.91 7.01
CA LEU A 125 15.95 7.44 5.68
C LEU A 125 17.10 8.25 5.08
N SER A 126 17.93 8.89 5.92
CA SER A 126 19.11 9.61 5.46
C SER A 126 20.25 8.70 5.01
N GLU A 127 20.30 7.44 5.46
CA GLU A 127 21.45 6.56 5.30
C GLU A 127 21.19 5.35 4.40
N LEU A 128 19.94 4.94 4.21
CA LEU A 128 19.63 3.71 3.48
C LEU A 128 19.48 3.93 1.97
N LYS A 129 20.33 3.23 1.21
CA LYS A 129 19.99 2.85 -0.17
C LYS A 129 18.84 1.83 -0.14
N PRO A 130 17.92 1.84 -1.11
CA PRO A 130 16.94 0.76 -1.25
C PRO A 130 17.69 -0.58 -1.34
N LYS A 131 17.42 -1.48 -0.39
CA LYS A 131 18.10 -2.79 -0.31
C LYS A 131 17.31 -3.90 -0.98
N HIS A 132 16.00 -3.72 -1.12
CA HIS A 132 15.08 -4.73 -1.62
C HIS A 132 14.38 -4.24 -2.88
N GLY A 133 13.83 -5.16 -3.66
CA GLY A 133 13.02 -4.86 -4.83
C GLY A 133 11.61 -4.34 -4.48
N TRP A 134 11.43 -3.62 -3.39
CA TRP A 134 10.16 -3.03 -2.96
C TRP A 134 10.39 -1.84 -2.00
N PRO A 135 9.45 -0.89 -1.89
CA PRO A 135 9.56 0.20 -0.92
C PRO A 135 9.32 -0.29 0.49
N ARG A 136 10.07 0.20 1.48
CA ARG A 136 9.82 -0.10 2.88
C ARG A 136 8.53 0.57 3.38
N CYS A 137 7.81 -0.11 4.28
CA CYS A 137 6.75 0.52 5.06
C CYS A 137 7.37 1.13 6.32
N LEU A 138 7.15 2.42 6.47
CA LEU A 138 7.74 3.25 7.53
C LEU A 138 6.81 3.36 8.72
N GLY A 139 5.51 3.15 8.50
CA GLY A 139 4.48 3.15 9.53
C GLY A 139 3.10 3.41 8.92
N TYR A 140 2.10 3.48 9.79
CA TYR A 140 0.74 3.85 9.42
C TYR A 140 0.35 5.21 9.99
N LEU A 141 -0.58 5.86 9.31
CA LEU A 141 -1.09 7.20 9.61
C LEU A 141 -2.61 7.21 9.54
N ALA A 142 -3.23 8.03 10.38
CA ALA A 142 -4.60 8.51 10.20
C ALA A 142 -4.54 9.91 9.58
N VAL A 143 -5.13 10.05 8.40
CA VAL A 143 -5.10 11.32 7.65
C VAL A 143 -6.52 11.79 7.32
N PRO A 144 -6.73 13.08 7.04
CA PRO A 144 -8.01 13.59 6.53
C PRO A 144 -8.42 12.91 5.20
N THR A 145 -9.72 12.91 4.90
CA THR A 145 -10.26 12.37 3.63
C THR A 145 -9.86 13.20 2.40
N GLY A 146 -9.80 14.53 2.52
CA GLY A 146 -9.32 15.45 1.48
C GLY A 146 -7.87 15.88 1.75
N MET A 147 -6.89 15.05 1.39
CA MET A 147 -5.46 15.34 1.57
C MET A 147 -4.95 16.45 0.63
N ASP A 148 -5.58 16.59 -0.53
CA ASP A 148 -5.36 17.64 -1.52
C ASP A 148 -5.80 19.03 -1.04
N ASP A 149 -6.75 19.11 -0.12
CA ASP A 149 -7.18 20.37 0.50
C ASP A 149 -6.06 21.04 1.33
N TYR A 150 -4.98 20.31 1.65
CA TYR A 150 -3.90 20.75 2.54
C TYR A 150 -2.65 21.18 1.76
N GLU A 151 -2.86 21.99 0.72
CA GLU A 151 -1.83 22.60 -0.14
C GLU A 151 -0.49 22.84 0.59
N PHE A 152 0.61 22.27 0.08
CA PHE A 152 2.06 22.51 0.34
C PHE A 152 2.54 23.09 1.70
N GLU A 153 1.77 23.06 2.77
CA GLU A 153 2.10 23.53 4.11
C GLU A 153 2.33 22.36 5.05
N TRP A 154 3.13 22.59 6.08
CA TRP A 154 3.38 21.58 7.11
C TRP A 154 2.14 21.43 7.97
N THR A 155 1.56 20.24 7.92
CA THR A 155 0.30 19.93 8.60
C THR A 155 0.50 18.75 9.54
N ASP A 156 0.07 18.92 10.81
CA ASP A 156 -0.19 17.79 11.68
C ASP A 156 -1.46 17.08 11.19
N MET A 157 -1.27 15.92 10.58
CA MET A 157 -2.38 15.18 9.98
C MET A 157 -3.33 14.59 11.01
N ALA A 158 -2.89 14.31 12.25
CA ALA A 158 -3.77 13.83 13.31
C ALA A 158 -4.66 14.94 13.85
N GLU A 159 -4.13 16.15 14.03
CA GLU A 159 -4.92 17.33 14.41
C GLU A 159 -5.89 17.72 13.29
N ALA A 160 -5.42 17.76 12.04
CA ALA A 160 -6.26 18.04 10.87
C ALA A 160 -7.38 17.01 10.70
N ALA A 161 -7.07 15.72 10.92
CA ALA A 161 -8.02 14.62 10.89
C ALA A 161 -9.09 14.76 11.99
N THR A 162 -8.68 15.18 13.19
CA THR A 162 -9.60 15.44 14.30
C THR A 162 -10.52 16.63 14.00
N ALA A 163 -9.96 17.71 13.45
CA ALA A 163 -10.71 18.93 13.14
C ALA A 163 -11.80 18.74 12.07
N LYS A 164 -11.53 17.95 11.02
CA LYS A 164 -12.53 17.66 9.96
C LYS A 164 -13.50 16.54 10.34
N GLY A 165 -13.24 15.76 11.39
CA GLY A 165 -14.12 14.66 11.86
C GLY A 165 -14.23 13.46 10.91
N GLN A 166 -13.56 13.49 9.75
CA GLN A 166 -13.50 12.41 8.77
C GLN A 166 -12.05 12.06 8.49
N THR A 167 -11.69 10.81 8.81
CA THR A 167 -10.32 10.33 8.72
C THR A 167 -10.28 9.04 7.92
N GLN A 168 -9.13 8.72 7.34
CA GLN A 168 -8.91 7.52 6.56
C GLN A 168 -7.54 6.92 6.90
N ASN A 169 -7.40 5.62 6.65
CA ASN A 169 -6.15 4.92 6.92
C ASN A 169 -5.14 5.27 5.84
N ALA A 170 -3.88 5.37 6.22
CA ALA A 170 -2.79 5.59 5.30
C ALA A 170 -1.53 4.82 5.72
N LEU A 171 -0.70 4.52 4.74
CA LEU A 171 0.64 3.98 4.94
C LEU A 171 1.67 4.99 4.49
N LEU A 172 2.73 5.14 5.29
CA LEU A 172 3.91 5.92 4.94
C LEU A 172 4.95 4.96 4.37
N LEU A 173 5.35 5.18 3.12
CA LEU A 173 6.25 4.31 2.38
C LEU A 173 7.52 5.07 1.97
N GLU A 174 8.62 4.34 1.80
CA GLU A 174 9.87 4.88 1.26
C GLU A 174 9.64 5.48 -0.13
N TYR A 175 10.12 6.71 -0.34
CA TYR A 175 10.13 7.33 -1.67
C TYR A 175 11.35 6.85 -2.44
N ILE A 176 11.12 6.21 -3.58
CA ILE A 176 12.18 5.72 -4.47
C ILE A 176 12.24 6.59 -5.72
N PRO A 177 13.20 7.53 -5.83
CA PRO A 177 13.28 8.43 -6.97
C PRO A 177 13.68 7.68 -8.25
N GLY A 178 13.10 8.10 -9.38
CA GLY A 178 13.50 7.63 -10.71
C GLY A 178 12.98 6.25 -11.09
N LEU A 179 11.93 5.75 -10.44
CA LEU A 179 11.22 4.56 -10.88
C LEU A 179 10.45 4.83 -12.18
N THR A 180 10.63 3.95 -13.16
CA THR A 180 9.88 3.96 -14.43
C THR A 180 9.13 2.65 -14.60
N PRO A 181 7.84 2.65 -15.00
CA PRO A 181 7.10 1.43 -15.26
C PRO A 181 7.82 0.55 -16.29
N VAL A 182 7.89 -0.76 -16.04
CA VAL A 182 8.44 -1.69 -17.01
C VAL A 182 7.55 -1.71 -18.25
N ASN A 183 8.17 -1.51 -19.41
CA ASN A 183 7.54 -1.73 -20.69
C ASN A 183 8.32 -2.78 -21.48
N PHE A 184 7.67 -3.41 -22.47
CA PHE A 184 8.26 -4.53 -23.21
C PHE A 184 9.54 -4.19 -23.97
N LYS A 185 9.77 -2.93 -24.34
CA LYS A 185 11.03 -2.51 -25.01
C LYS A 185 12.23 -2.52 -24.07
N MET A 186 11.99 -2.54 -22.76
CA MET A 186 13.04 -2.62 -21.73
C MET A 186 13.42 -4.06 -21.41
N LEU A 187 12.54 -5.03 -21.72
CA LEU A 187 12.74 -6.42 -21.36
C LEU A 187 13.88 -7.04 -22.17
N ASN A 188 14.69 -7.80 -21.44
CA ASN A 188 15.67 -8.73 -21.95
C ASN A 188 15.76 -9.88 -20.94
N ALA A 189 16.40 -10.99 -21.31
CA ALA A 189 16.48 -12.18 -20.47
C ALA A 189 16.96 -11.87 -19.04
N THR A 190 18.01 -11.04 -18.92
CA THR A 190 18.57 -10.66 -17.62
C THR A 190 17.62 -9.84 -16.75
N LEU A 191 16.89 -8.88 -17.33
CA LEU A 191 15.91 -8.10 -16.57
C LEU A 191 14.71 -8.96 -16.15
N ILE A 192 14.32 -9.93 -16.98
CA ILE A 192 13.26 -10.89 -16.62
C ILE A 192 13.71 -11.72 -15.41
N GLU A 193 14.92 -12.28 -15.45
CA GLU A 193 15.52 -13.00 -14.31
C GLU A 193 15.52 -12.13 -13.05
N ASP A 194 16.00 -10.88 -13.13
CA ASP A 194 16.02 -9.97 -11.98
C ASP A 194 14.62 -9.70 -11.40
N ILE A 195 13.59 -9.61 -12.25
CA ILE A 195 12.20 -9.40 -11.81
C ILE A 195 11.67 -10.66 -11.10
N LEU A 196 11.94 -11.83 -11.66
CA LEU A 196 11.54 -13.11 -11.08
C LEU A 196 12.26 -13.36 -9.74
N ASP A 197 13.53 -12.96 -9.62
CA ASP A 197 14.29 -13.02 -8.37
C ASP A 197 13.66 -12.15 -7.27
N VAL A 198 13.14 -10.96 -7.62
CA VAL A 198 12.39 -10.14 -6.65
C VAL A 198 11.10 -10.82 -6.23
N LEU A 199 10.38 -11.45 -7.17
CA LEU A 199 9.16 -12.20 -6.83
C LEU A 199 9.47 -13.44 -5.98
N ALA A 200 10.58 -14.12 -6.23
CA ALA A 200 11.02 -15.27 -5.45
C ALA A 200 11.32 -14.87 -4.00
N GLN A 201 12.00 -13.74 -3.79
CA GLN A 201 12.21 -13.18 -2.45
C GLN A 201 10.90 -12.85 -1.73
N LEU A 202 9.87 -12.36 -2.44
CA LEU A 202 8.55 -12.17 -1.83
C LEU A 202 7.92 -13.51 -1.41
N GLN A 203 8.09 -14.55 -2.22
CA GLN A 203 7.55 -15.89 -1.94
C GLN A 203 8.28 -16.59 -0.78
N GLU A 204 9.58 -16.33 -0.60
CA GLU A 204 10.33 -16.77 0.59
C GLU A 204 9.73 -16.21 1.89
N GLU A 205 9.16 -15.00 1.83
CA GLU A 205 8.43 -14.36 2.93
C GLU A 205 6.94 -14.80 3.01
N GLY A 206 6.55 -15.76 2.18
CA GLY A 206 5.19 -16.27 2.09
C GLY A 206 4.21 -15.34 1.37
N ILE A 207 4.68 -14.43 0.52
CA ILE A 207 3.85 -13.40 -0.12
C ILE A 207 3.61 -13.73 -1.59
N VAL A 208 2.33 -13.74 -1.97
CA VAL A 208 1.86 -13.75 -3.37
C VAL A 208 1.34 -12.34 -3.70
N HIS A 209 1.83 -11.71 -4.76
CA HIS A 209 1.58 -10.29 -5.05
C HIS A 209 0.19 -10.00 -5.65
N ARG A 210 -0.25 -10.85 -6.58
CA ARG A 210 -1.53 -10.89 -7.31
C ARG A 210 -1.90 -9.61 -8.07
N ALA A 211 -0.92 -8.76 -8.40
CA ALA A 211 -1.17 -7.53 -9.14
C ALA A 211 -0.03 -7.14 -10.10
N ASN A 212 0.82 -8.10 -10.47
CA ASN A 212 1.94 -7.93 -11.38
C ASN A 212 1.52 -8.00 -12.88
N ILE A 213 0.34 -8.56 -13.16
CA ILE A 213 -0.26 -8.69 -14.51
C ILE A 213 -1.49 -7.79 -14.66
N ASN A 214 -1.70 -7.26 -15.87
CA ASN A 214 -2.90 -6.49 -16.23
C ASN A 214 -3.82 -7.27 -17.18
N PRO A 215 -4.88 -7.92 -16.67
CA PRO A 215 -5.79 -8.72 -17.52
C PRO A 215 -6.66 -7.85 -18.45
N ALA A 216 -6.80 -6.56 -18.19
CA ALA A 216 -7.69 -5.68 -18.96
C ALA A 216 -7.21 -5.41 -20.40
N VAL A 217 -5.98 -5.80 -20.74
CA VAL A 217 -5.39 -5.60 -22.07
C VAL A 217 -5.36 -6.88 -22.92
N TRP A 218 -6.04 -7.94 -22.48
CA TRP A 218 -6.15 -9.17 -23.25
C TRP A 218 -6.66 -8.90 -24.68
N PRO A 219 -6.10 -9.56 -25.72
CA PRO A 219 -5.12 -10.65 -25.69
C PRO A 219 -3.64 -10.23 -25.61
N LYS A 220 -3.35 -8.94 -25.39
CA LYS A 220 -1.96 -8.46 -25.29
C LYS A 220 -1.39 -8.77 -23.90
N PRO A 221 -0.08 -9.05 -23.78
CA PRO A 221 0.56 -9.12 -22.47
C PRO A 221 0.43 -7.77 -21.76
N GLY A 222 0.13 -7.79 -20.47
CA GLY A 222 0.01 -6.60 -19.64
C GLY A 222 0.84 -6.72 -18.37
N ILE A 223 1.74 -5.77 -18.11
CA ILE A 223 2.52 -5.67 -16.87
C ILE A 223 1.94 -4.53 -16.02
N ARG A 224 1.84 -4.74 -14.71
CA ARG A 224 1.43 -3.71 -13.75
C ARG A 224 2.28 -3.77 -12.50
N ASN A 225 2.45 -2.63 -11.83
CA ASN A 225 3.09 -2.51 -10.51
C ASN A 225 4.57 -2.96 -10.42
N ILE A 226 5.19 -3.29 -11.56
CA ILE A 226 6.63 -3.55 -11.68
C ILE A 226 7.29 -2.34 -12.35
N TYR A 227 8.33 -1.84 -11.71
CA TYR A 227 9.08 -0.67 -12.11
C TYR A 227 10.56 -1.02 -12.17
N VAL A 228 11.35 -0.20 -12.85
CA VAL A 228 12.81 -0.28 -12.79
C VAL A 228 13.39 1.08 -12.46
N ARG A 229 14.50 1.05 -11.74
CA ARG A 229 15.34 2.22 -11.49
C ARG A 229 16.68 2.04 -12.20
N CYS A 230 16.99 2.94 -13.13
CA CYS A 230 18.30 2.98 -13.76
C CYS A 230 19.17 4.02 -13.07
N SER A 231 20.42 3.67 -12.73
CA SER A 231 21.36 4.62 -12.13
C SER A 231 21.76 5.76 -13.08
N LYS A 232 21.73 5.49 -14.39
CA LYS A 232 21.92 6.45 -15.49
C LYS A 232 21.20 5.93 -16.74
N PRO A 233 20.91 6.79 -17.74
CA PRO A 233 20.32 6.35 -19.00
C PRO A 233 21.14 5.20 -19.64
N GLY A 234 20.45 4.14 -20.06
CA GLY A 234 21.07 2.96 -20.67
C GLY A 234 21.78 1.99 -19.70
N ALA A 235 21.86 2.29 -18.41
CA ALA A 235 22.33 1.31 -17.42
C ALA A 235 21.28 0.21 -17.20
N ARG A 236 21.74 -0.95 -16.71
CA ARG A 236 20.87 -2.02 -16.22
C ARG A 236 19.91 -1.45 -15.16
N GLY A 237 18.62 -1.66 -15.37
CA GLY A 237 17.59 -1.28 -14.41
C GLY A 237 17.54 -2.27 -13.26
N VAL A 238 17.35 -1.76 -12.05
CA VAL A 238 17.07 -2.59 -10.86
C VAL A 238 15.55 -2.64 -10.70
N PRO A 239 14.93 -3.84 -10.66
CA PRO A 239 13.48 -3.95 -10.58
C PRO A 239 12.94 -3.68 -9.18
N PHE A 240 11.72 -3.14 -9.15
CA PHE A 240 10.94 -2.87 -7.96
C PHE A 240 9.48 -3.27 -8.17
N VAL A 241 8.93 -4.03 -7.23
CA VAL A 241 7.53 -4.38 -7.11
C VAL A 241 6.88 -3.46 -6.08
N THR A 242 5.69 -2.96 -6.39
CA THR A 242 4.94 -2.06 -5.51
C THR A 242 3.48 -2.50 -5.42
N ASN A 243 2.68 -1.82 -4.58
CA ASN A 243 1.23 -2.01 -4.50
C ASN A 243 0.82 -3.43 -4.08
N PHE A 244 0.82 -3.67 -2.77
CA PHE A 244 0.48 -4.96 -2.18
C PHE A 244 -1.00 -5.06 -1.76
N GLY A 245 -1.87 -4.21 -2.31
CA GLY A 245 -3.31 -4.21 -1.95
C GLY A 245 -4.03 -5.51 -2.30
N ASN A 246 -3.56 -6.24 -3.32
CA ASN A 246 -4.09 -7.57 -3.67
C ASN A 246 -3.26 -8.73 -3.10
N ALA A 247 -2.17 -8.42 -2.39
CA ALA A 247 -1.24 -9.44 -1.94
C ALA A 247 -1.88 -10.37 -0.91
N MET A 248 -1.40 -11.61 -0.86
CA MET A 248 -1.79 -12.58 0.14
C MET A 248 -0.54 -13.07 0.86
N VAL A 249 -0.62 -13.11 2.19
CA VAL A 249 0.36 -13.80 3.01
C VAL A 249 -0.15 -15.21 3.23
N LEU A 250 0.56 -16.17 2.65
CA LEU A 250 0.25 -17.59 2.69
C LEU A 250 1.14 -18.31 3.70
N GLY A 251 0.68 -19.49 4.14
CA GLY A 251 1.50 -20.44 4.88
C GLY A 251 2.26 -21.40 3.97
N ASP A 252 2.65 -22.54 4.55
CA ASP A 252 3.51 -23.55 3.91
C ASP A 252 2.76 -24.74 3.31
N SER A 253 1.42 -24.69 3.21
CA SER A 253 0.69 -25.83 2.69
C SER A 253 1.00 -26.09 1.21
N ALA A 254 0.88 -27.34 0.76
CA ALA A 254 1.12 -27.69 -0.64
C ALA A 254 0.22 -26.90 -1.62
N GLN A 255 -1.00 -26.56 -1.20
CA GLN A 255 -1.91 -25.74 -2.00
C GLN A 255 -1.44 -24.29 -2.10
N GLU A 256 -0.87 -23.73 -1.04
CA GLU A 256 -0.34 -22.37 -1.01
C GLU A 256 0.95 -22.26 -1.83
N ARG A 257 1.85 -23.24 -1.73
CA ARG A 257 3.06 -23.31 -2.58
C ARG A 257 2.72 -23.35 -4.06
N ARG A 258 1.72 -24.14 -4.46
CA ARG A 258 1.23 -24.16 -5.84
C ARG A 258 0.68 -22.80 -6.30
N GLN A 259 0.12 -21.99 -5.40
CA GLN A 259 -0.34 -20.64 -5.76
C GLN A 259 0.83 -19.69 -6.01
N MET A 260 1.90 -19.80 -5.23
CA MET A 260 3.15 -19.05 -5.46
C MET A 260 3.79 -19.46 -6.79
N GLU A 261 3.93 -20.76 -7.03
CA GLU A 261 4.47 -21.30 -8.29
C GLU A 261 3.65 -20.83 -9.50
N ALA A 262 2.32 -20.90 -9.42
CA ALA A 262 1.44 -20.43 -10.49
C ALA A 262 1.58 -18.93 -10.78
N GLU A 263 1.76 -18.08 -9.75
CA GLU A 263 2.02 -16.65 -9.97
C GLU A 263 3.35 -16.41 -10.68
N MET A 264 4.39 -17.16 -10.29
CA MET A 264 5.72 -17.07 -10.90
C MET A 264 5.68 -17.47 -12.37
N GLU A 265 5.09 -18.63 -12.68
CA GLU A 265 4.94 -19.15 -14.04
C GLU A 265 4.12 -18.19 -14.92
N ASP A 266 3.02 -17.65 -14.39
CA ASP A 266 2.17 -16.73 -15.13
C ASP A 266 2.90 -15.41 -15.44
N LEU A 267 3.64 -14.85 -14.47
CA LEU A 267 4.44 -13.65 -14.70
C LEU A 267 5.55 -13.91 -15.72
N GLU A 268 6.31 -14.99 -15.57
CA GLU A 268 7.37 -15.37 -16.50
C GLU A 268 6.82 -15.51 -17.94
N TYR A 269 5.68 -16.18 -18.09
CA TYR A 269 5.00 -16.32 -19.37
C TYR A 269 4.67 -14.96 -20.00
N HIS A 270 4.04 -14.06 -19.24
CA HIS A 270 3.67 -12.72 -19.70
C HIS A 270 4.90 -11.88 -20.10
N LEU A 271 5.97 -11.94 -19.31
CA LEU A 271 7.21 -11.22 -19.58
C LEU A 271 7.89 -11.73 -20.86
N LYS A 272 7.99 -13.05 -21.04
CA LYS A 272 8.59 -13.66 -22.24
C LYS A 272 7.78 -13.35 -23.50
N ARG A 273 6.45 -13.52 -23.46
CA ARG A 273 5.58 -13.17 -24.61
C ARG A 273 5.67 -11.68 -24.95
N GLY A 274 5.68 -10.83 -23.92
CA GLY A 274 5.86 -9.39 -24.08
C GLY A 274 7.19 -9.02 -24.73
N MET A 275 8.30 -9.62 -24.27
CA MET A 275 9.64 -9.44 -24.86
C MET A 275 9.69 -9.86 -26.33
N GLU A 276 9.01 -10.95 -26.69
CA GLU A 276 8.93 -11.47 -28.07
C GLU A 276 7.94 -10.69 -28.95
N GLY A 277 7.20 -9.72 -28.39
CA GLY A 277 6.15 -8.99 -29.10
C GLY A 277 4.93 -9.85 -29.49
N LYS A 278 4.73 -10.98 -28.80
CA LYS A 278 3.63 -11.92 -29.06
C LYS A 278 2.41 -11.64 -28.18
N LEU A 279 1.24 -12.06 -28.65
CA LEU A 279 -0.01 -12.07 -27.86
C LEU A 279 0.07 -13.12 -26.75
N LEU A 280 -0.83 -13.11 -25.77
CA LEU A 280 -0.94 -14.15 -24.74
C LEU A 280 -1.54 -15.47 -25.23
N VAL A 281 -2.00 -15.50 -26.48
CA VAL A 281 -2.51 -16.69 -27.16
C VAL A 281 -1.79 -16.80 -28.50
N ASP A 282 -1.61 -18.02 -28.99
CA ASP A 282 -1.04 -18.24 -30.32
C ASP A 282 -2.06 -17.97 -31.43
N GLU A 283 -3.34 -18.17 -31.15
CA GLU A 283 -4.45 -17.80 -32.02
C GLU A 283 -5.52 -17.05 -31.22
N VAL A 284 -5.95 -15.88 -31.74
CA VAL A 284 -7.11 -15.17 -31.19
C VAL A 284 -8.37 -15.81 -31.78
N PRO A 285 -9.35 -16.25 -30.97
CA PRO A 285 -10.58 -16.82 -31.50
C PRO A 285 -11.24 -15.90 -32.53
N ARG A 286 -11.78 -16.48 -33.61
CA ARG A 286 -12.35 -15.72 -34.74
C ARG A 286 -13.44 -14.75 -34.28
N GLU A 287 -14.27 -15.12 -33.30
CA GLU A 287 -15.28 -14.19 -32.76
C GLU A 287 -14.66 -12.93 -32.16
N VAL A 288 -13.50 -13.07 -31.50
CA VAL A 288 -12.78 -11.94 -30.89
C VAL A 288 -12.09 -11.09 -31.96
N GLN A 289 -11.53 -11.69 -33.01
CA GLN A 289 -10.94 -10.95 -34.13
C GLN A 289 -11.99 -10.04 -34.79
N ILE A 290 -13.20 -10.55 -35.01
CA ILE A 290 -14.34 -9.78 -35.55
C ILE A 290 -14.70 -8.61 -34.63
N LEU A 291 -14.70 -8.82 -33.31
CA LEU A 291 -15.00 -7.77 -32.31
C LEU A 291 -13.91 -6.71 -32.19
N LEU A 292 -12.65 -7.09 -32.42
CA LEU A 292 -11.50 -6.17 -32.37
C LEU A 292 -11.33 -5.34 -33.64
N GLY A 293 -12.07 -5.65 -34.72
CA GLY A 293 -11.98 -4.93 -36.00
C GLY A 293 -10.76 -5.29 -36.84
N ASP A 294 -9.93 -6.24 -36.37
CA ASP A 294 -8.79 -6.78 -37.11
C ASP A 294 -9.30 -7.83 -38.11
N SER A 295 -9.86 -7.34 -39.22
CA SER A 295 -10.21 -8.17 -40.39
C SER A 295 -9.02 -8.14 -41.35
N SER A 296 -8.03 -9.01 -41.16
CA SER A 296 -6.98 -9.27 -42.15
C SER A 296 -7.01 -10.74 -42.58
#